data_AF-A0A7Y5D4X2-F1
#
_entry.id   AF-A0A7Y5D4X2-F1
#
_cell.length_a   1.000
_cell.length_b   1.000
_cell.length_c   1.000
_cell.angle_alpha   90.00
_cell.angle_beta   90.00
_cell.angle_gamma   90.00
#
_symmetry.space_group_name_H-M   'P 1'
#
loop_
_entity.id
_entity.type
_entity.pdbx_description
1 polymer ?
#
loop_
_entity_poly.entity_id
_entity_poly.type
_entity_poly.pdbx_seq_one_letter_code
_entity_poly.pdbx_strand_id
1 'polypeptide(L)' 'MQINHDWLSNLDNHCLNEAVFREMVAQCAYFKSEQRGFVWGFALQDWLEAEVEISKRCSYWFQE' A
#
# COMPACT_ATOMS: atom_id res chain seq x y z
N MET A 1 -28.73 -20.57 18.44
CA MET A 1 -28.33 -19.43 17.59
C MET A 1 -26.97 -19.80 17.00
N GLN A 2 -26.95 -20.40 15.80
CA GLN A 2 -25.69 -20.66 15.10
C GLN A 2 -25.28 -19.36 14.42
N ILE A 3 -24.21 -18.73 14.91
CA ILE A 3 -23.55 -17.65 14.18
C ILE A 3 -22.74 -18.33 13.08
N ASN A 4 -23.19 -18.19 11.83
CA ASN A 4 -22.46 -18.68 10.66
C ASN A 4 -21.09 -17.99 10.63
N HIS A 5 -20.01 -18.76 10.71
CA HIS A 5 -18.62 -18.31 10.60
C HIS A 5 -18.19 -18.00 9.15
N ASP A 6 -19.14 -17.89 8.22
CA ASP A 6 -18.90 -17.72 6.77
C ASP A 6 -18.51 -16.28 6.36
N TRP A 7 -18.71 -15.30 7.23
CA TRP A 7 -18.51 -13.87 6.89
C TRP A 7 -17.03 -13.44 6.83
N LEU A 8 -16.10 -14.27 7.32
CA LEU A 8 -14.67 -13.94 7.32
C LEU A 8 -13.93 -14.49 6.09
N SER A 9 -14.47 -15.49 5.40
CA SER A 9 -13.75 -16.18 4.32
C SER A 9 -13.81 -15.48 2.97
N ASN A 10 -14.73 -14.53 2.78
CA ASN A 10 -14.94 -13.83 1.51
C ASN A 10 -14.36 -12.40 1.49
N LEU A 11 -13.81 -11.92 2.61
CA LEU A 11 -13.24 -10.56 2.74
C LEU A 11 -11.71 -10.52 2.58
N ASP A 12 -11.08 -11.66 2.33
CA ASP A 12 -9.67 -11.84 2.68
C ASP A 12 -8.70 -11.51 1.54
N ASN A 13 -9.02 -11.82 0.27
CA ASN A 13 -8.03 -11.63 -0.80
C ASN A 13 -7.82 -10.18 -1.26
N HIS A 14 -8.87 -9.36 -1.26
CA HIS A 14 -8.78 -8.01 -1.81
C HIS A 14 -8.34 -6.98 -0.76
N CYS A 15 -8.78 -7.16 0.49
CA CYS A 15 -8.41 -6.31 1.63
C CYS A 15 -6.94 -6.50 2.01
N LEU A 16 -6.43 -7.76 2.02
CA LEU A 16 -5.02 -8.02 2.27
C LEU A 16 -4.12 -7.39 1.20
N ASN A 17 -4.54 -7.41 -0.07
CA ASN A 17 -3.78 -6.77 -1.14
C ASN A 17 -3.75 -5.23 -1.00
N GLU A 18 -4.87 -4.61 -0.59
CA GLU A 18 -4.90 -3.17 -0.33
C GLU A 18 -4.07 -2.78 0.91
N ALA A 19 -4.16 -3.53 2.01
CA ALA A 19 -3.40 -3.25 3.22
C ALA A 19 -1.89 -3.38 2.98
N VAL A 20 -1.46 -4.44 2.30
CA VAL A 20 -0.06 -4.64 1.90
C VAL A 20 0.38 -3.53 0.94
N PHE A 21 -0.44 -3.16 -0.05
CA PHE A 21 -0.14 -2.05 -0.94
C PHE A 21 0.08 -0.73 -0.17
N ARG A 22 -0.84 -0.40 0.74
CA ARG A 22 -0.74 0.81 1.58
C ARG A 22 0.51 0.81 2.47
N GLU A 23 0.88 -0.35 3.02
CA GLU A 23 2.10 -0.47 3.82
C GLU A 23 3.36 -0.24 2.99
N MET A 24 3.42 -0.80 1.78
CA MET A 24 4.53 -0.58 0.84
C MET A 24 4.64 0.89 0.42
N VAL A 25 3.51 1.54 0.16
CA VAL A 25 3.45 2.98 -0.16
C VAL A 25 3.97 3.81 1.01
N ALA A 26 3.52 3.52 2.23
CA ALA A 26 3.94 4.24 3.42
C ALA A 26 5.46 4.12 3.67
N GLN A 27 6.02 2.92 3.53
CA GLN A 27 7.47 2.71 3.64
C GLN A 27 8.23 3.48 2.55
N CYS A 28 7.77 3.43 1.31
CA CYS A 28 8.40 4.14 0.20
C CYS A 28 8.37 5.67 0.39
N ALA A 29 7.23 6.23 0.82
CA ALA A 29 7.08 7.65 1.13
C ALA A 29 7.98 8.08 2.30
N TYR A 30 8.11 7.23 3.33
CA TYR A 30 9.03 7.45 4.44
C TYR A 30 10.48 7.52 3.95
N PHE A 31 10.96 6.55 3.16
CA PHE A 31 12.32 6.55 2.62
C PHE A 31 12.61 7.74 1.69
N LYS A 32 11.62 8.18 0.91
CA LYS A 32 11.75 9.39 0.07
C LYS A 32 11.88 10.65 0.93
N SER A 33 11.05 10.75 1.98
CA SER A 33 11.12 11.84 2.95
C SER A 33 12.47 11.86 3.67
N GLU A 34 12.97 10.69 4.09
CA GLU A 34 14.25 10.53 4.78
C GLU A 34 15.43 10.95 3.89
N GLN A 35 15.45 10.51 2.62
CA GLN A 35 16.49 10.90 1.66
C GLN A 35 16.57 12.41 1.42
N ARG A 36 15.44 13.11 1.54
CA ARG A 36 15.38 14.57 1.44
C ARG A 36 15.65 15.28 2.76
N GLY A 37 15.76 14.56 3.89
CA GLY A 37 15.94 15.13 5.22
C GLY A 37 14.65 15.63 5.88
N PHE A 38 13.52 14.99 5.59
CA PHE A 38 12.18 15.32 6.12
C PHE A 38 11.75 16.77 5.90
N VAL A 39 12.02 17.30 4.70
CA VAL A 39 11.61 18.67 4.34
C VAL A 39 10.10 18.78 4.38
N TRP A 40 9.61 19.77 5.13
CA TRP A 40 8.19 20.05 5.24
C TRP A 40 7.58 20.49 3.91
N GLY A 41 6.33 20.11 3.68
CA GLY A 41 5.57 20.46 2.47
C GLY A 41 5.65 19.42 1.34
N PHE A 42 6.53 18.42 1.44
CA PHE A 42 6.65 17.37 0.42
C PHE A 42 5.95 16.06 0.78
N ALA A 43 5.46 15.90 2.01
CA ALA A 43 4.85 14.65 2.49
C ALA A 43 3.76 14.08 1.56
N LEU A 44 2.86 14.94 1.05
CA LEU A 44 1.82 14.51 0.10
C LEU A 44 2.42 14.09 -1.25
N GLN A 45 3.45 14.80 -1.70
CA GLN A 45 4.10 14.52 -2.97
C GLN A 45 4.93 13.23 -2.91
N ASP A 46 5.65 13.01 -1.81
CA ASP A 46 6.37 11.77 -1.52
C ASP A 46 5.41 10.56 -1.45
N TRP A 47 4.20 10.76 -0.90
CA TRP A 47 3.14 9.76 -0.90
C TRP A 47 2.63 9.45 -2.30
N LEU A 48 2.28 10.47 -3.10
CA LEU A 48 1.79 10.29 -4.48
C LEU A 48 2.85 9.63 -5.38
N GLU A 49 4.12 10.02 -5.23
CA GLU A 49 5.23 9.39 -5.95
C GLU A 49 5.39 7.93 -5.53
N ALA A 50 5.25 7.60 -4.24
CA ALA A 50 5.27 6.24 -3.73
C ALA A 50 4.12 5.38 -4.26
N GLU A 51 2.88 5.90 -4.29
CA GLU A 51 1.71 5.19 -4.85
C GLU A 51 1.93 4.80 -6.31
N VAL A 52 2.42 5.72 -7.13
CA VAL A 52 2.71 5.45 -8.55
C VAL A 52 3.83 4.42 -8.70
N GLU A 53 4.87 4.50 -7.87
CA GLU A 53 6.00 3.57 -7.91
C GLU A 53 5.58 2.15 -7.55
N ILE A 54 4.87 1.97 -6.43
CA ILE A 54 4.37 0.67 -5.99
C ILE A 54 3.30 0.13 -6.94
N SER A 55 2.40 0.98 -7.45
CA SER A 55 1.38 0.58 -8.43
C SER A 55 2.00 0.03 -9.71
N LYS A 56 3.01 0.73 -10.25
CA LYS A 56 3.78 0.23 -11.40
C LYS A 56 4.44 -1.10 -11.06
N ARG A 57 5.11 -1.20 -9.92
CA ARG A 57 5.80 -2.42 -9.50
C ARG A 57 4.82 -3.59 -9.40
N CYS A 58 3.71 -3.45 -8.68
CA CYS A 58 2.65 -4.47 -8.58
C CYS A 58 2.07 -4.87 -9.94
N SER A 59 1.91 -3.94 -10.89
CA SER A 59 1.44 -4.27 -12.24
C SER A 59 2.42 -5.16 -13.02
N TYR A 60 3.73 -5.07 -12.75
CA TYR A 60 4.74 -5.94 -13.36
C TYR A 60 4.80 -7.33 -12.68
N TRP A 61 4.58 -7.43 -11.37
CA TRP A 61 4.58 -8.72 -10.65
C TRP A 61 3.33 -9.57 -10.91
N PHE A 62 2.26 -8.99 -11.44
CA PHE A 62 1.00 -9.70 -11.76
C PHE A 62 0.89 -10.14 -13.23
N GLN A 63 1.96 -10.05 -14.03
CA GLN A 63 1.99 -10.43 -15.45
C GLN A 63 2.62 -11.80 -15.76
N GLU A 64 2.89 -12.66 -14.77
CA GLU A 64 3.35 -14.05 -15.00
C GLU A 64 2.21 -15.06 -15.19
#